data_AF-A0A951Q1R6-F1
#
_entry.id   AF-A0A951Q1R6-F1
#
_cell.length_a   1.000
_cell.length_b   1.000
_cell.length_c   1.000
_cell.angle_alpha   90.00
_cell.angle_beta   90.00
_cell.angle_gamma   90.00
#
_symmetry.space_group_name_H-M   'P 1'
#
loop_
_entity.id
_entity.type
_entity.pdbx_description
1 polymer ?
#
loop_
_entity_poly.entity_id
_entity_poly.type
_entity_poly.pdbx_seq_one_letter_code
_entity_poly.pdbx_strand_id
1 'polypeptide(L)' 'MPKKIRELKAMLLKAGFVYRPAKGSHSFWTHPLIPNEPVTIAGKDGDDAPRYL' A
#
# COMPACT_ATOMS: atom_id res chain seq x y z
N MET A 1 0.47 18.95 2.51
CA MET A 1 1.45 18.04 3.16
C MET A 1 1.41 16.71 2.43
N PRO A 2 2.56 16.04 2.23
CA PRO A 2 2.56 14.69 1.64
C PRO A 2 1.69 13.76 2.51
N LYS A 3 0.94 12.85 1.86
CA LYS A 3 0.21 11.81 2.58
C LYS A 3 1.19 10.90 3.30
N LYS A 4 0.78 10.30 4.41
CA LYS A 4 1.59 9.28 5.08
C LYS A 4 1.37 7.90 4.45
N ILE A 5 2.36 7.03 4.50
CA ILE A 5 2.24 5.64 4.00
C ILE A 5 1.05 4.91 4.66
N ARG A 6 0.81 5.11 5.96
CA ARG A 6 -0.36 4.53 6.66
C ARG A 6 -1.70 4.95 6.04
N GLU A 7 -1.78 6.16 5.48
CA GLU A 7 -3.01 6.67 4.86
C GLU A 7 -3.25 5.98 3.52
N LEU A 8 -2.20 5.72 2.73
CA LEU A 8 -2.30 4.92 1.50
C LEU A 8 -2.74 3.48 1.79
N LYS A 9 -2.15 2.85 2.81
CA LYS A 9 -2.55 1.50 3.25
C LYS A 9 -4.01 1.46 3.69
N ALA A 10 -4.47 2.47 4.44
CA ALA A 10 -5.87 2.58 4.85
C ALA A 10 -6.83 2.76 3.64
N MET A 11 -6.42 3.53 2.63
CA MET A 11 -7.19 3.69 1.39
C MET A 11 -7.31 2.35 0.64
N LEU A 12 -6.22 1.59 0.53
CA LEU A 12 -6.23 0.26 -0.11
C LEU A 12 -7.14 -0.72 0.64
N LEU A 13 -7.07 -0.76 1.97
CA LEU A 13 -7.97 -1.59 2.79
C LEU A 13 -9.44 -1.22 2.55
N LYS A 14 -9.78 0.07 2.54
CA LYS A 14 -11.14 0.54 2.27
C LYS A 14 -11.63 0.17 0.87
N ALA A 15 -10.71 0.13 -0.11
CA ALA A 15 -10.98 -0.29 -1.48
C ALA A 15 -11.06 -1.82 -1.65
N GLY A 16 -10.89 -2.62 -0.59
CA GLY A 16 -11.00 -4.08 -0.63
C GLY A 16 -9.71 -4.81 -0.97
N PHE A 17 -8.56 -4.12 -1.00
CA PHE A 17 -7.27 -4.79 -1.16
C PHE A 17 -6.87 -5.54 0.11
N VAL A 18 -6.26 -6.70 -0.09
CA VAL A 18 -5.75 -7.57 0.95
C VAL A 18 -4.25 -7.36 1.09
N TYR A 19 -3.81 -7.10 2.33
CA TYR A 19 -2.41 -6.94 2.69
C TYR A 19 -1.67 -8.29 2.70
N ARG A 20 -0.43 -8.28 2.19
CA ARG A 20 0.57 -9.33 2.38
C ARG A 20 1.93 -8.71 2.72
N PRO A 21 2.70 -9.30 3.66
CA PRO A 21 4.06 -8.85 3.93
C PRO A 21 4.95 -9.10 2.70
N ALA A 22 5.83 -8.15 2.40
CA ALA A 22 6.90 -8.30 1.42
C ALA A 22 8.27 -8.08 2.08
N LYS A 23 9.34 -8.16 1.30
CA LYS A 23 10.71 -8.02 1.82
C LYS A 23 10.93 -6.62 2.42
N GLY A 24 11.47 -6.57 3.64
CA GLY A 24 11.87 -5.31 4.29
C GLY A 24 10.67 -4.45 4.71
N SER A 25 10.70 -3.16 4.38
CA SER A 25 9.61 -2.21 4.66
C SER A 25 8.53 -2.18 3.56
N HIS A 26 8.55 -3.13 2.63
CA HIS A 26 7.56 -3.19 1.56
C HIS A 26 6.31 -3.95 2.00
N SER A 27 5.16 -3.52 1.50
CA SER A 27 3.90 -4.24 1.58
C SER A 27 3.35 -4.52 0.19
N PHE A 28 2.76 -5.70 0.04
CA PHE A 28 2.16 -6.16 -1.20
C PHE A 28 0.65 -6.26 -1.02
N TRP A 29 -0.10 -5.78 -2.00
CA TRP A 29 -1.55 -5.62 -1.91
C TRP A 29 -2.21 -6.25 -3.13
N THR A 30 -3.19 -7.11 -2.90
CA THR A 30 -3.93 -7.80 -3.97
C THR A 30 -5.42 -7.62 -3.79
N HIS A 31 -6.17 -7.41 -4.86
CA HIS A 31 -7.63 -7.34 -4.80
C HIS A 31 -8.25 -8.59 -5.46
N PRO A 32 -9.21 -9.29 -4.82
CA PRO A 32 -9.79 -10.52 -5.35
C PRO A 32 -10.43 -10.40 -6.74
N LEU A 33 -11.02 -9.24 -7.04
CA LEU A 33 -11.67 -8.98 -8.34
C LEU A 33 -10.68 -8.63 -9.48
N ILE A 34 -9.45 -8.23 -9.15
CA ILE A 34 -8.41 -7.86 -10.13
C ILE A 34 -7.07 -8.52 -9.75
N PRO A 35 -6.99 -9.86 -9.76
CA PRO A 35 -5.83 -10.59 -9.22
C PRO A 35 -4.52 -10.30 -9.97
N ASN A 36 -4.59 -9.81 -11.20
CA ASN A 36 -3.44 -9.51 -12.06
C ASN A 36 -2.88 -8.10 -11.87
N GLU A 37 -3.47 -7.28 -11.00
CA GLU A 37 -3.06 -5.88 -10.76
C GLU A 37 -2.67 -5.66 -9.28
N PRO A 38 -1.54 -6.22 -8.82
CA PRO A 38 -1.09 -6.01 -7.46
C PRO A 38 -0.47 -4.61 -7.28
N VAL A 39 -0.59 -4.08 -6.06
CA VAL A 39 0.04 -2.82 -5.66
C VAL A 39 1.16 -3.11 -4.66
N THR A 40 2.34 -2.54 -4.90
CA THR A 40 3.45 -2.61 -3.93
C THR A 40 3.70 -1.21 -3.36
N ILE A 41 3.68 -1.09 -2.04
CA ILE A 41 4.01 0.15 -1.34
C ILE A 41 5.30 -0.07 -0.55
N ALA A 42 6.28 0.80 -0.77
CA ALA A 42 7.50 0.84 0.04
C ALA A 42 7.36 1.85 1.18
N GLY A 43 7.85 1.50 2.37
CA GLY A 43 7.96 2.42 3.50
C GLY A 43 7.20 1.99 4.75
N LYS A 44 7.61 2.57 5.87
CA LYS A 44 6.97 2.42 7.17
C LYS A 44 5.79 3.38 7.28
N ASP A 45 4.88 3.09 8.19
CA ASP A 45 3.61 3.81 8.35
C ASP A 45 3.75 5.32 8.65
N GLY A 46 4.84 5.70 9.32
CA GLY A 46 5.16 7.10 9.64
C GLY A 46 5.86 7.88 8.53
N ASP A 47 6.32 7.19 7.48
CA ASP A 47 7.04 7.81 6.37
C ASP A 47 6.08 8.64 5.51
N ASP A 48 6.59 9.72 4.93
CA ASP A 48 5.87 10.47 3.91
C ASP A 48 5.86 9.68 2.60
N ALA A 49 4.69 9.58 1.98
CA ALA A 49 4.54 8.97 0.68
C ALA A 49 5.27 9.84 -0.37
N PRO A 50 6.16 9.23 -1.18
CA PRO A 50 6.69 9.88 -2.36
C PRO A 50 5.58 10.39 -3.27
N ARG A 51 5.82 11.49 -3.98
CA ARG A 51 4.80 12.12 -4.83
C ARG A 51 4.29 11.25 -5.99
N TYR A 52 5.04 10.21 -6.34
CA TYR A 52 4.69 9.25 -7.39
C TYR A 52 3.84 8.07 -6.87
N LEU A 53 3.56 8.03 -5.56
CA LEU A 53 2.75 7.01 -4.88
C LEU A 53 1.33 7.50 -4.59
#